data_AF-A0A679HUA5-F1
#
_entry.id   AF-A0A679HUA5-F1
#
_cell.length_a   1.000
_cell.length_b   1.000
_cell.length_c   1.000
_cell.angle_alpha   90.00
_cell.angle_beta   90.00
_cell.angle_gamma   90.00
#
_symmetry.space_group_name_H-M   'P 1'
#
loop_
_entity.id
_entity.type
_entity.pdbx_description
1 polymer ?
#
loop_
_entity_poly.entity_id
_entity_poly.type
_entity_poly.pdbx_seq_one_letter_code
_entity_poly.pdbx_strand_id
1 'polypeptide(L)'
;MTYRIEIIAGQTFVGMTSADGRKRTMPPLIAITELKANIQALNEHRLAIEAEASNIVSSMRQSLAAGADTSAHRTRMTELKRMDYELVSSINSANEQIHATRAAATRAEAESIANAAHANIATALTPLEIGDLA
;
A
#
# COMPACT_ATOMS: atom_id res chain seq x y z
N MET A 1 -8.89 5.43 -0.07
CA MET A 1 -8.88 4.46 -1.20
C MET A 1 -9.00 3.07 -0.62
N THR A 2 -9.70 2.15 -1.28
CA THR A 2 -9.85 0.74 -0.82
C THR A 2 -9.28 -0.22 -1.85
N TYR A 3 -8.50 -1.19 -1.41
CA TYR A 3 -7.88 -2.21 -2.25
C TYR A 3 -8.50 -3.57 -1.94
N ARG A 4 -8.79 -4.35 -2.98
CA ARG A 4 -9.28 -5.73 -2.89
C ARG A 4 -8.55 -6.60 -3.90
N ILE A 5 -8.41 -7.88 -3.62
CA ILE A 5 -7.83 -8.84 -4.56
C ILE A 5 -8.93 -9.42 -5.44
N GLU A 6 -8.67 -9.53 -6.72
CA GLU A 6 -9.57 -10.10 -7.72
C GLU A 6 -8.80 -11.15 -8.53
N ILE A 7 -9.39 -12.33 -8.74
CA ILE A 7 -8.82 -13.35 -9.61
C ILE A 7 -9.65 -13.37 -10.89
N ILE A 8 -9.03 -13.06 -12.03
CA ILE A 8 -9.70 -12.97 -13.33
C ILE A 8 -8.93 -13.86 -14.30
N ALA A 9 -9.61 -14.84 -14.90
CA ALA A 9 -9.01 -15.81 -15.84
C ALA A 9 -7.76 -16.51 -15.29
N GLY A 10 -7.75 -16.83 -13.98
CA GLY A 10 -6.62 -17.48 -13.31
C GLY A 10 -5.43 -16.57 -13.01
N GLN A 11 -5.49 -15.29 -13.36
CA GLN A 11 -4.49 -14.29 -13.00
C GLN A 11 -4.98 -13.44 -11.83
N THR A 12 -4.06 -13.07 -10.94
CA THR A 12 -4.38 -12.20 -9.80
C THR A 12 -4.21 -10.74 -10.14
N PHE A 13 -5.20 -9.96 -9.74
CA PHE A 13 -5.27 -8.52 -9.87
C PHE A 13 -5.59 -7.90 -8.52
N VAL A 14 -5.25 -6.63 -8.39
CA VAL A 14 -5.67 -5.77 -7.30
C VAL A 14 -6.72 -4.81 -7.87
N GLY A 15 -7.95 -4.96 -7.41
CA GLY A 15 -9.01 -3.98 -7.58
C GLY A 15 -8.80 -2.81 -6.61
N MET A 16 -8.64 -1.62 -7.14
CA MET A 16 -8.56 -0.37 -6.38
C MET A 16 -9.82 0.46 -6.64
N THR A 17 -10.40 1.02 -5.57
CA THR A 17 -11.39 2.10 -5.67
C THR A 17 -10.76 3.40 -5.15
N SER A 18 -10.61 4.38 -6.04
CA SER A 18 -10.03 5.69 -5.73
C SER A 18 -11.01 6.55 -4.93
N ALA A 19 -10.52 7.68 -4.40
CA ALA A 19 -11.33 8.58 -3.56
C ALA A 19 -12.52 9.21 -4.32
N ASP A 20 -12.44 9.30 -5.64
CA ASP A 20 -13.52 9.75 -6.54
C ASP A 20 -14.46 8.60 -7.00
N GLY A 21 -14.31 7.40 -6.44
CA GLY A 21 -15.18 6.25 -6.70
C GLY A 21 -14.85 5.43 -7.95
N ARG A 22 -13.79 5.76 -8.70
CA ARG A 22 -13.40 4.99 -9.89
C ARG A 22 -12.77 3.65 -9.49
N LYS A 23 -13.24 2.57 -10.13
CA LYS A 23 -12.69 1.22 -9.97
C LYS A 23 -11.63 0.96 -11.04
N ARG A 24 -10.44 0.51 -10.65
CA ARG A 24 -9.37 0.07 -11.55
C ARG A 24 -8.88 -1.31 -11.10
N THR A 25 -8.64 -2.22 -12.03
CA THR A 25 -7.92 -3.47 -11.78
C THR A 25 -6.50 -3.33 -12.30
N MET A 26 -5.52 -3.81 -11.55
CA MET A 26 -4.12 -3.77 -11.96
C MET A 26 -3.33 -4.98 -11.47
N PRO A 27 -2.24 -5.36 -12.15
CA PRO A 27 -1.33 -6.39 -11.67
C PRO A 27 -0.77 -6.08 -10.27
N PRO A 28 -0.51 -7.09 -9.42
CA PRO A 28 -0.06 -6.90 -8.04
C PRO A 28 1.26 -6.13 -7.93
N LEU A 29 2.20 -6.37 -8.84
CA LEU A 29 3.48 -5.65 -8.88
C LEU A 29 3.28 -4.14 -9.12
N ILE A 30 2.33 -3.77 -9.98
CA ILE A 30 1.98 -2.37 -10.24
C ILE A 30 1.31 -1.76 -9.01
N ALA A 31 0.35 -2.45 -8.39
CA ALA A 31 -0.29 -1.98 -7.16
C ALA A 31 0.70 -1.74 -6.02
N ILE A 32 1.66 -2.66 -5.82
CA ILE A 32 2.73 -2.50 -4.82
C ILE A 32 3.59 -1.28 -5.15
N THR A 33 3.86 -1.03 -6.43
CA THR A 33 4.66 0.13 -6.88
C THR A 33 3.93 1.44 -6.61
N GLU A 34 2.63 1.52 -6.95
CA GLU A 34 1.78 2.68 -6.64
C GLU A 34 1.69 2.91 -5.12
N LEU A 35 1.50 1.87 -4.31
CA LEU A 35 1.47 1.97 -2.84
C LEU A 35 2.80 2.45 -2.25
N LYS A 36 3.94 2.00 -2.79
CA LYS A 36 5.26 2.50 -2.37
C LYS A 36 5.47 3.96 -2.72
N ALA A 37 5.07 4.38 -3.92
CA ALA A 37 5.12 5.78 -4.32
C ALA A 37 4.25 6.65 -3.40
N ASN A 38 3.06 6.16 -3.01
CA ASN A 38 2.20 6.83 -2.05
C ASN A 38 2.87 6.96 -0.66
N ILE A 39 3.51 5.89 -0.15
CA ILE A 39 4.28 5.96 1.11
C ILE A 39 5.41 6.99 1.01
N GLN A 40 6.12 7.06 -0.11
CA GLN A 40 7.16 8.06 -0.31
C GLN A 40 6.60 9.49 -0.25
N ALA A 41 5.49 9.75 -0.94
CA ALA A 41 4.81 11.05 -0.86
C ALA A 41 4.34 11.39 0.57
N LEU A 42 3.79 10.42 1.30
CA LEU A 42 3.42 10.60 2.72
C LEU A 42 4.64 10.91 3.59
N ASN A 43 5.80 10.30 3.33
CA ASN A 43 7.03 10.63 4.05
C ASN A 43 7.54 12.05 3.71
N GLU A 44 7.38 12.53 2.48
CA GLU A 44 7.69 13.91 2.13
C GLU A 44 6.79 14.91 2.87
N HIS A 45 5.50 14.61 2.99
CA HIS A 45 4.57 15.38 3.82
C HIS A 45 4.99 15.38 5.30
N ARG A 46 5.47 14.25 5.82
CA ARG A 46 6.00 14.17 7.20
C ARG A 46 7.18 15.12 7.41
N LEU A 47 8.13 15.14 6.48
CA LEU A 47 9.27 16.07 6.56
C LEU A 47 8.82 17.53 6.57
N ALA A 48 7.78 17.87 5.80
CA ALA A 48 7.20 19.21 5.81
C ALA A 48 6.55 19.55 7.16
N ILE A 49 5.84 18.61 7.79
CA ILE A 49 5.26 18.77 9.13
C ILE A 49 6.37 18.99 10.17
N GLU A 50 7.45 18.20 10.11
CA GLU A 50 8.59 18.31 11.03
C GLU A 50 9.30 19.68 10.88
N ALA A 51 9.49 20.15 9.64
CA ALA A 51 10.04 21.47 9.36
C ALA A 51 9.13 22.60 9.88
N GLU A 52 7.82 22.50 9.65
CA GLU A 52 6.86 23.50 10.14
C GLU A 52 6.77 23.51 11.66
N ALA A 53 6.83 22.35 12.31
CA ALA A 53 6.88 22.25 13.76
C ALA A 53 8.13 22.94 14.32
N SER A 54 9.29 22.75 13.69
CA SER A 54 10.54 23.44 14.06
C SER A 54 10.41 24.97 13.93
N ASN A 55 9.79 25.45 12.85
CA ASN A 55 9.52 26.87 12.64
C ASN A 55 8.61 27.44 13.73
N ILE A 56 7.50 26.76 14.04
CA ILE A 56 6.57 27.18 15.09
C ILE A 56 7.26 27.24 16.44
N VAL A 57 8.08 26.24 16.79
CA VAL A 57 8.84 26.26 18.06
C VAL A 57 9.78 27.45 18.11
N SER A 58 10.47 27.75 17.02
CA SER A 58 11.40 28.88 16.93
C SER A 58 10.68 30.22 17.09
N SER A 59 9.58 30.43 16.36
CA SER A 59 8.75 31.64 16.50
C SER A 59 8.12 31.74 17.89
N MET A 60 7.65 30.63 18.46
CA MET A 60 7.09 30.61 19.81
C MET A 60 8.13 31.01 20.87
N ARG A 61 9.38 30.55 20.75
CA ARG A 61 10.49 30.98 21.63
C ARG A 61 10.75 32.48 21.53
N GLN A 62 10.72 33.05 20.32
CA GLN A 62 10.89 34.49 20.11
C GLN A 62 9.74 35.28 20.75
N SER A 63 8.49 34.86 20.53
CA SER A 63 7.31 35.47 21.14
C SER A 63 7.37 35.42 22.68
N LEU A 64 7.78 34.28 23.27
CA LEU A 64 7.97 34.16 24.72
C LEU A 64 9.06 35.12 25.25
N ALA A 65 10.19 35.22 24.56
CA ALA A 65 11.27 36.12 24.94
C ALA A 65 10.83 37.60 24.87
N ALA A 66 9.92 37.93 23.94
CA ALA A 66 9.31 39.25 23.81
C ALA A 66 8.13 39.49 24.77
N GLY A 67 7.74 38.51 25.60
CA GLY A 67 6.55 38.60 26.47
C GLY A 67 5.22 38.63 25.71
N ALA A 68 5.21 38.19 24.44
CA ALA A 68 4.03 38.16 23.59
C ALA A 68 3.19 36.90 23.81
N ASP A 69 1.90 36.97 23.45
CA ASP A 69 1.00 35.83 23.52
C ASP A 69 1.42 34.71 22.54
N THR A 70 1.36 33.47 23.00
CA THR A 70 1.71 32.26 22.25
C THR A 70 0.54 31.30 22.07
N SER A 71 -0.68 31.69 22.42
CA SER A 71 -1.89 30.92 22.23
C SER A 71 -2.02 30.38 20.80
N ALA A 72 -1.80 31.22 19.78
CA ALA A 72 -1.86 30.85 18.37
C ALA A 72 -0.82 29.77 17.99
N HIS A 73 0.42 29.88 18.49
CA HIS A 73 1.46 28.87 18.26
C HIS A 73 1.10 27.52 18.88
N ARG A 74 0.49 27.51 20.07
CA ARG A 74 0.03 26.28 20.75
C ARG A 74 -1.12 25.61 19.99
N THR A 75 -2.06 26.39 19.48
CA THR A 75 -3.15 25.88 18.64
C THR A 75 -2.59 25.22 17.38
N ARG A 76 -1.71 25.93 16.65
CA ARG A 76 -1.11 25.41 15.42
C ARG A 76 -0.23 24.17 15.66
N MET A 77 0.50 24.12 16.77
CA MET A 77 1.26 22.94 17.17
C MET A 77 0.36 21.73 17.48
N THR A 78 -0.80 21.96 18.09
CA THR A 78 -1.79 20.90 18.36
C THR A 78 -2.34 20.33 17.05
N GLU A 79 -2.63 21.19 16.08
CA GLU A 79 -3.06 20.76 14.75
C GLU A 79 -1.99 19.98 13.99
N LEU A 80 -0.73 20.45 14.00
CA LEU A 80 0.38 19.70 13.40
C LEU A 80 0.54 18.31 14.02
N LYS A 81 0.43 18.19 15.35
CA LYS A 81 0.48 16.89 16.03
C LYS A 81 -0.66 15.96 15.60
N ARG A 82 -1.87 16.50 15.41
CA ARG A 82 -3.00 15.72 14.88
C ARG A 82 -2.71 15.23 13.46
N MET A 83 -2.21 16.11 12.60
CA MET A 83 -1.85 15.77 11.22
C MET A 83 -0.75 14.70 11.17
N ASP A 84 0.28 14.82 12.03
CA ASP A 84 1.35 13.83 12.15
C ASP A 84 0.80 12.45 12.53
N TYR A 85 -0.09 12.40 13.53
CA TYR A 85 -0.76 11.17 13.93
C TYR A 85 -1.56 10.52 12.79
N GLU A 86 -2.36 11.30 12.08
CA GLU A 86 -3.15 10.83 10.93
C GLU A 86 -2.25 10.32 9.79
N LEU A 87 -1.11 10.97 9.58
CA LEU A 87 -0.15 10.61 8.55
C LEU A 87 0.56 9.29 8.89
N VAL A 88 1.01 9.11 10.14
CA VAL A 88 1.59 7.84 10.60
C VAL A 88 0.58 6.71 10.47
N SER A 89 -0.68 6.94 10.86
CA SER A 89 -1.74 5.95 10.69
C SER A 89 -1.95 5.57 9.22
N SER A 90 -1.88 6.53 8.30
CA SER A 90 -2.04 6.31 6.86
C SER A 90 -0.88 5.50 6.27
N ILE A 91 0.35 5.77 6.72
CA ILE A 91 1.55 5.02 6.30
C ILE A 91 1.44 3.55 6.77
N ASN A 92 1.03 3.32 8.02
CA ASN A 92 0.89 1.96 8.54
C ASN A 92 -0.16 1.18 7.75
N SER A 93 -1.32 1.78 7.47
CA SER A 93 -2.35 1.16 6.64
C SER A 93 -1.85 0.85 5.21
N ALA A 94 -1.10 1.77 4.59
CA ALA A 94 -0.52 1.53 3.27
C ALA A 94 0.50 0.37 3.28
N ASN A 95 1.33 0.26 4.33
CA ASN A 95 2.25 -0.86 4.50
C ASN A 95 1.52 -2.19 4.67
N GLU A 96 0.48 -2.24 5.51
CA GLU A 96 -0.36 -3.43 5.69
C GLU A 96 -0.97 -3.89 4.35
N GLN A 97 -1.42 -2.96 3.51
CA GLN A 97 -1.92 -3.25 2.17
C GLN A 97 -0.84 -3.83 1.24
N ILE A 98 0.40 -3.34 1.31
CA ILE A 98 1.53 -3.92 0.56
C ILE A 98 1.76 -5.37 0.99
N HIS A 99 1.80 -5.64 2.30
CA HIS A 99 2.00 -7.00 2.81
C HIS A 99 0.87 -7.95 2.41
N ALA A 100 -0.38 -7.50 2.53
CA ALA A 100 -1.55 -8.28 2.11
C ALA A 100 -1.54 -8.55 0.60
N THR A 101 -1.20 -7.53 -0.21
CA THR A 101 -1.12 -7.65 -1.67
C THR A 101 -0.03 -8.64 -2.09
N ARG A 102 1.15 -8.60 -1.45
CA ARG A 102 2.22 -9.57 -1.69
C ARG A 102 1.79 -10.99 -1.34
N ALA A 103 1.23 -11.21 -0.15
CA ALA A 103 0.78 -12.53 0.28
C ALA A 103 -0.32 -13.10 -0.63
N ALA A 104 -1.20 -12.26 -1.17
CA ALA A 104 -2.18 -12.67 -2.14
C ALA A 104 -1.55 -13.04 -3.49
N ALA A 105 -0.62 -12.22 -4.00
CA ALA A 105 0.10 -12.51 -5.25
C ALA A 105 0.85 -13.84 -5.18
N THR A 106 1.61 -14.09 -4.11
CA THR A 106 2.34 -15.34 -3.92
C THR A 106 1.43 -16.56 -3.85
N ARG A 107 0.28 -16.46 -3.16
CA ARG A 107 -0.69 -17.57 -3.10
C ARG A 107 -1.24 -17.92 -4.48
N ALA A 108 -1.60 -16.91 -5.27
CA ALA A 108 -2.12 -17.14 -6.61
C ALA A 108 -1.07 -17.66 -7.59
N GLU A 109 0.19 -17.21 -7.47
CA GLU A 109 1.30 -17.79 -8.23
C GLU A 109 1.47 -19.28 -7.91
N ALA A 110 1.40 -19.66 -6.63
CA ALA A 110 1.46 -21.06 -6.21
C ALA A 110 0.28 -21.89 -6.76
N GLU A 111 -0.94 -21.34 -6.73
CA GLU A 111 -2.13 -21.98 -7.31
C GLU A 111 -2.00 -22.16 -8.82
N SER A 112 -1.48 -21.16 -9.54
CA SER A 112 -1.21 -21.24 -10.97
C SER A 112 -0.18 -22.33 -11.30
N ILE A 113 0.89 -22.45 -10.51
CA ILE A 113 1.92 -23.48 -10.68
C ILE A 113 1.34 -24.87 -10.41
N ALA A 114 0.55 -25.03 -9.33
CA ALA A 114 -0.08 -26.29 -8.98
C ALA A 114 -1.03 -26.76 -10.09
N ASN A 115 -1.85 -25.85 -10.65
CA ASN A 115 -2.75 -26.17 -11.76
C ASN A 115 -2.00 -26.57 -13.04
N ALA A 116 -0.89 -25.90 -13.36
CA ALA A 116 -0.04 -26.27 -14.49
C ALA A 116 0.62 -27.64 -14.28
N ALA A 117 1.12 -27.91 -13.07
CA ALA A 117 1.68 -29.21 -12.72
C ALA A 117 0.63 -30.32 -12.82
N HIS A 118 -0.59 -30.10 -12.32
CA HIS A 118 -1.70 -31.04 -12.45
C HIS A 118 -2.06 -31.31 -13.91
N ALA A 119 -2.14 -30.29 -14.76
CA ALA A 119 -2.42 -30.46 -16.20
C ALA A 119 -1.30 -31.23 -16.91
N ASN A 120 -0.04 -30.94 -16.59
CA ASN A 120 1.11 -31.65 -17.16
C ASN A 120 1.13 -33.12 -16.72
N ILE A 121 0.85 -33.40 -15.44
CA ILE A 121 0.75 -34.77 -14.92
C ILE A 121 -0.41 -35.52 -15.59
N ALA A 122 -1.58 -34.89 -15.69
CA ALA A 122 -2.73 -35.50 -16.37
C ALA A 122 -2.45 -35.80 -17.85
N THR A 123 -1.71 -34.92 -18.52
CA THR A 123 -1.29 -35.12 -19.93
C THR A 123 -0.28 -36.27 -20.05
N ALA A 124 0.70 -36.36 -19.15
CA ALA A 124 1.69 -37.44 -19.15
C ALA A 124 1.08 -38.82 -18.77
N LEU A 125 -0.06 -38.82 -18.06
CA LEU A 125 -0.79 -40.03 -17.66
C LEU A 125 -1.95 -40.38 -18.61
N THR A 126 -2.24 -39.55 -19.62
CA THR A 126 -3.11 -39.95 -20.74
C THR A 126 -2.57 -41.26 -21.29
N PRO A 127 -3.37 -42.33 -21.39
CA PRO A 127 -2.83 -43.67 -21.52
C PRO A 127 -1.86 -43.75 -22.69
N LEU A 128 -0.62 -44.22 -22.42
CA LEU A 128 0.19 -44.84 -23.47
C LEU A 128 -0.74 -45.85 -24.14
N GLU A 129 -1.11 -45.59 -25.40
CA GLU A 129 -1.95 -46.51 -26.14
C GLU A 129 -1.30 -47.88 -26.06
N ILE A 130 -2.00 -48.85 -25.47
CA ILE A 130 -1.56 -50.24 -25.34
C ILE A 130 -1.33 -50.87 -26.75
N GLY A 131 -1.64 -50.15 -27.83
CA GLY A 131 -1.46 -50.55 -29.22
C GLY A 131 -0.04 -50.52 -29.78
N ASP A 132 0.97 -50.04 -29.05
CA ASP A 132 2.38 -50.03 -29.50
C ASP A 132 3.30 -50.93 -28.63
N LEU A 133 2.71 -51.88 -27.89
CA LEU A 133 3.39 -52.91 -27.09
C LEU A 133 3.16 -54.34 -27.61
N ALA A 134 2.90 -54.50 -28.91
CA ALA A 134 2.80 -55.79 -29.61
C ALA A 134 3.87 -55.88 -30.71
#